data_AF-A0A0F9MTJ0-F1
#
_entry.id   AF-A0A0F9MTJ0-F1
#
_cell.length_a   1.000
_cell.length_b   1.000
_cell.length_c   1.000
_cell.angle_alpha   90.00
_cell.angle_beta   90.00
_cell.angle_gamma   90.00
#
_symmetry.space_group_name_H-M   'P 1'
#
loop_
_entity.id
_entity.type
_entity.pdbx_description
1 polymer ?
#
loop_
_entity_poly.entity_id
_entity_poly.type
_entity_poly.pdbx_seq_one_letter_code
_entity_poly.pdbx_strand_id
1 'polypeptide(L)'
;MVKTFYFCSLRERAGKSFLSIGFIEKLQKEGKRFAYFKPIGVPKAAFSNKADPDVNFILKTVYKTPHPYELISPVSIPDAYYIDLIDSNKREKYLQLIKKAYDELTKNVDYIIVEGNPSIRKFVRVGIDDVSIAQYLGIDNLIYVSTDSSDRCIDNLFFVRNYFKFRNVNILGILFNKIDYEYIARIKELTEEHINRYKIPILGIIEKSIELFSPRVNEIKEQIGGELINEAAASGLNNRV
;
A
#
# COMPACT_ATOMS: atom_id res chain seq x y z
N MET A 1 5.30 8.97 20.67
CA MET A 1 5.46 9.10 19.20
C MET A 1 4.89 7.85 18.58
N VAL A 2 3.99 7.97 17.59
CA VAL A 2 3.32 6.82 16.95
C VAL A 2 4.31 6.07 16.06
N LYS A 3 4.32 4.74 16.13
CA LYS A 3 5.14 3.91 15.25
C LYS A 3 4.47 3.79 13.87
N THR A 4 5.18 4.18 12.82
CA THR A 4 4.61 4.21 11.46
C THR A 4 5.14 3.07 10.59
N PHE A 5 4.24 2.32 9.97
CA PHE A 5 4.54 1.35 8.92
C PHE A 5 4.05 1.90 7.58
N TYR A 6 4.93 2.61 6.86
CA TYR A 6 4.62 3.18 5.55
C TYR A 6 5.06 2.23 4.45
N PHE A 7 4.13 1.60 3.74
CA PHE A 7 4.43 0.72 2.61
C PHE A 7 4.53 1.48 1.29
N CYS A 8 5.61 1.27 0.56
CA CYS A 8 5.84 1.82 -0.77
C CYS A 8 6.43 0.75 -1.70
N SER A 9 6.29 0.89 -3.03
CA SER A 9 6.78 -0.10 -3.99
C SER A 9 7.16 0.52 -5.33
N LEU A 10 8.09 -0.10 -6.07
CA LEU A 10 8.36 0.29 -7.46
C LEU A 10 7.26 -0.18 -8.40
N ARG A 11 6.72 -1.38 -8.17
CA ARG A 11 5.64 -1.94 -8.99
C ARG A 11 4.28 -1.58 -8.42
N GLU A 12 3.34 -1.32 -9.32
CA GLU A 12 1.93 -1.31 -8.96
C GLU A 12 1.46 -2.71 -8.59
N ARG A 13 0.38 -2.79 -7.80
CA ARG A 13 -0.20 -4.06 -7.33
C ARG A 13 0.80 -4.97 -6.60
N ALA A 14 1.80 -4.36 -5.93
CA ALA A 14 2.78 -5.07 -5.09
C ALA A 14 2.19 -5.75 -3.85
N GLY A 15 0.88 -5.62 -3.61
CA GLY A 15 0.17 -6.22 -2.48
C GLY A 15 0.22 -5.40 -1.19
N LYS A 16 0.39 -4.07 -1.28
CA LYS A 16 0.43 -3.17 -0.11
C LYS A 16 -0.87 -3.20 0.70
N SER A 17 -2.03 -3.25 0.04
CA SER A 17 -3.34 -3.39 0.71
C SER A 17 -3.45 -4.74 1.42
N PHE A 18 -2.97 -5.83 0.81
CA PHE A 18 -2.91 -7.15 1.45
C PHE A 18 -1.95 -7.18 2.66
N LEU A 19 -0.76 -6.58 2.53
CA LEU A 19 0.17 -6.43 3.66
C LEU A 19 -0.47 -5.59 4.78
N SER A 20 -1.21 -4.54 4.43
CA SER A 20 -1.94 -3.73 5.40
C SER A 20 -2.98 -4.56 6.15
N ILE A 21 -3.74 -5.42 5.46
CA ILE A 21 -4.66 -6.39 6.09
C ILE A 21 -3.92 -7.28 7.10
N GLY A 22 -2.79 -7.89 6.70
CA GLY A 22 -2.01 -8.73 7.61
C GLY A 22 -1.49 -7.99 8.85
N PHE A 23 -1.06 -6.74 8.70
CA PHE A 23 -0.65 -5.90 9.82
C PHE A 23 -1.85 -5.52 10.72
N ILE A 24 -2.99 -5.20 10.14
CA ILE A 24 -4.24 -4.91 10.87
C ILE A 24 -4.63 -6.11 11.73
N GLU A 25 -4.72 -7.31 11.14
CA GLU A 25 -5.09 -8.54 11.86
C GLU A 25 -4.10 -8.86 12.99
N LYS A 26 -2.80 -8.70 12.73
CA LYS A 26 -1.75 -8.92 13.73
C LYS A 26 -1.89 -7.95 14.90
N LEU A 27 -2.05 -6.65 14.64
CA LEU A 27 -2.19 -5.64 15.68
C LEU A 27 -3.50 -5.80 16.48
N GLN A 28 -4.59 -6.21 15.82
CA GLN A 28 -5.84 -6.56 16.49
C GLN A 28 -5.68 -7.74 17.44
N LYS A 29 -5.05 -8.83 16.97
CA LYS A 29 -4.81 -10.03 17.79
C LYS A 29 -3.94 -9.73 19.01
N GLU A 30 -3.05 -8.74 18.89
CA GLU A 30 -2.20 -8.28 19.99
C GLU A 30 -2.83 -7.18 20.87
N GLY A 31 -4.08 -6.79 20.60
CA GLY A 31 -4.79 -5.75 21.36
C GLY A 31 -4.12 -4.38 21.28
N LYS A 32 -3.39 -4.08 20.20
CA LYS A 32 -2.72 -2.78 20.01
C LYS A 32 -3.71 -1.73 19.56
N ARG A 33 -3.46 -0.47 19.93
CA ARG A 33 -4.19 0.67 19.36
C ARG A 33 -3.51 1.07 18.06
N PHE A 34 -4.23 1.06 16.95
CA PHE A 34 -3.65 1.37 15.65
C PHE A 34 -4.66 2.06 14.74
N ALA A 35 -4.14 2.72 13.69
CA ALA A 35 -4.92 3.25 12.59
C ALA A 35 -4.42 2.71 11.24
N TYR A 36 -5.33 2.58 10.27
CA TYR A 36 -5.00 2.39 8.86
C TYR A 36 -5.26 3.70 8.11
N PHE A 37 -4.37 4.04 7.20
CA PHE A 37 -4.39 5.30 6.45
C PHE A 37 -3.91 5.08 5.02
N LYS A 38 -4.65 5.60 4.04
CA LYS A 38 -4.26 5.65 2.63
C LYS A 38 -4.33 7.11 2.17
N PRO A 39 -3.21 7.85 2.18
CA PRO A 39 -3.22 9.29 1.94
C PRO A 39 -3.93 9.71 0.65
N ILE A 40 -3.75 8.92 -0.41
CA ILE A 40 -4.34 9.12 -1.72
C ILE A 40 -5.02 7.82 -2.17
N GLY A 41 -6.35 7.88 -2.30
CA GLY A 41 -7.16 6.83 -2.92
C GLY A 41 -7.25 6.98 -4.44
N VAL A 42 -7.29 5.86 -5.15
CA VAL A 42 -7.41 5.80 -6.62
C VAL A 42 -8.75 5.16 -7.00
N PRO A 43 -9.80 5.95 -7.27
CA PRO A 43 -11.11 5.41 -7.61
C PRO A 43 -11.13 4.78 -9.01
N LYS A 44 -11.86 3.66 -9.17
CA LYS A 44 -12.15 3.05 -10.48
C LYS A 44 -13.10 3.90 -11.33
N ALA A 45 -14.03 4.61 -10.69
CA ALA A 45 -15.05 5.42 -11.35
C ALA A 45 -15.05 6.84 -10.79
N ALA A 46 -13.97 7.59 -11.06
CA ALA A 46 -13.68 8.88 -10.42
C ALA A 46 -14.82 9.93 -10.48
N PHE A 47 -15.71 9.82 -11.46
CA PHE A 47 -16.83 10.75 -11.66
C PHE A 47 -18.13 10.35 -10.92
N SER A 48 -18.27 9.10 -10.49
CA SER A 48 -19.49 8.60 -9.80
C SER A 48 -19.21 8.07 -8.40
N ASN A 49 -18.03 7.50 -8.17
CA ASN A 49 -17.59 7.01 -6.87
C ASN A 49 -16.12 7.35 -6.65
N LYS A 50 -15.86 8.26 -5.70
CA LYS A 50 -14.51 8.72 -5.35
C LYS A 50 -13.76 7.77 -4.42
N ALA A 51 -14.41 6.71 -3.94
CA ALA A 51 -13.78 5.80 -3.02
C ALA A 51 -12.85 4.80 -3.75
N ASP A 52 -11.65 4.66 -3.21
CA ASP A 52 -10.71 3.60 -3.52
C ASP A 52 -11.32 2.23 -3.14
N PRO A 53 -11.35 1.25 -4.07
CA PRO A 53 -11.92 -0.07 -3.82
C PRO A 53 -11.24 -0.83 -2.68
N ASP A 54 -9.91 -0.74 -2.54
CA ASP A 54 -9.15 -1.47 -1.54
C ASP A 54 -9.42 -0.90 -0.14
N VAL A 55 -9.48 0.43 -0.02
CA VAL A 55 -9.85 1.09 1.25
C VAL A 55 -11.26 0.68 1.67
N ASN A 56 -12.20 0.71 0.72
CA ASN A 56 -13.59 0.29 0.98
C ASN A 56 -13.66 -1.17 1.43
N PHE A 57 -12.90 -2.05 0.79
CA PHE A 57 -12.82 -3.45 1.20
C PHE A 57 -12.29 -3.57 2.63
N ILE A 58 -11.15 -2.96 2.94
CA ILE A 58 -10.51 -3.01 4.27
C ILE A 58 -11.46 -2.54 5.38
N LEU A 59 -12.18 -1.44 5.18
CA LEU A 59 -13.14 -0.91 6.18
C LEU A 59 -14.36 -1.80 6.37
N LYS A 60 -14.81 -2.46 5.29
CA LYS A 60 -15.97 -3.37 5.34
C LYS A 60 -15.61 -4.75 5.88
N THR A 61 -14.35 -5.15 5.87
CA THR A 61 -13.94 -6.49 6.29
C THR A 61 -13.15 -6.48 7.59
N VAL A 62 -11.89 -6.02 7.56
CA VAL A 62 -10.92 -6.28 8.63
C VAL A 62 -10.69 -5.10 9.56
N TYR A 63 -10.95 -3.85 9.14
CA TYR A 63 -10.69 -2.67 9.96
C TYR A 63 -11.98 -1.92 10.30
N LYS A 64 -12.60 -2.33 11.41
CA LYS A 64 -13.78 -1.68 11.97
C LYS A 64 -13.37 -0.46 12.77
N THR A 65 -13.74 0.73 12.28
CA THR A 65 -13.39 2.00 12.90
C THR A 65 -14.58 2.98 12.84
N PRO A 66 -14.77 3.85 13.86
CA PRO A 66 -15.76 4.92 13.80
C PRO A 66 -15.31 6.09 12.92
N HIS A 67 -14.05 6.11 12.46
CA HIS A 67 -13.55 7.18 11.61
C HIS A 67 -14.25 7.18 10.24
N PRO A 68 -14.65 8.35 9.72
CA PRO A 68 -15.26 8.44 8.40
C PRO A 68 -14.23 8.15 7.30
N TYR A 69 -14.70 7.75 6.12
CA TYR A 69 -13.85 7.38 4.99
C TYR A 69 -12.85 8.49 4.64
N GLU A 70 -13.29 9.75 4.66
CA GLU A 70 -12.51 10.93 4.33
C GLU A 70 -11.36 11.18 5.31
N LEU A 71 -11.39 10.57 6.49
CA LEU A 71 -10.25 10.61 7.40
C LEU A 71 -9.23 9.53 7.06
N ILE A 72 -9.67 8.36 6.59
CA ILE A 72 -8.80 7.25 6.21
C ILE A 72 -8.16 7.48 4.83
N SER A 73 -8.90 8.08 3.91
CA SER A 73 -8.48 8.38 2.54
C SER A 73 -8.96 9.78 2.13
N PRO A 74 -8.24 10.84 2.55
CA PRO A 74 -8.69 12.23 2.45
C PRO A 74 -8.59 12.82 1.04
N VAL A 75 -7.75 12.24 0.19
CA VAL A 75 -7.53 12.70 -1.17
C VAL A 75 -7.88 11.58 -2.14
N SER A 76 -8.68 11.91 -3.16
CA SER A 76 -9.08 10.98 -4.22
C SER A 76 -8.65 11.54 -5.55
N ILE A 77 -7.80 10.79 -6.27
CA ILE A 77 -7.20 11.21 -7.54
C ILE A 77 -7.36 10.08 -8.56
N PRO A 78 -7.94 10.34 -9.74
CA PRO A 78 -8.00 9.34 -10.82
C PRO A 78 -6.60 8.94 -11.26
N ASP A 79 -6.46 7.70 -11.75
CA ASP A 79 -5.16 7.18 -12.18
C ASP A 79 -4.57 7.88 -13.43
N ALA A 80 -5.42 8.62 -14.14
CA ALA A 80 -5.09 9.39 -15.33
C ALA A 80 -5.40 10.89 -15.16
N TYR A 81 -4.79 11.73 -16.02
CA TYR A 81 -5.00 13.19 -16.08
C TYR A 81 -4.62 13.99 -14.83
N TYR A 82 -4.04 13.35 -13.80
CA TYR A 82 -3.66 14.04 -12.57
C TYR A 82 -2.60 15.14 -12.78
N ILE A 83 -1.82 15.08 -13.87
CA ILE A 83 -0.84 16.12 -14.23
C ILE A 83 -1.55 17.44 -14.54
N ASP A 84 -2.63 17.39 -15.32
CA ASP A 84 -3.40 18.59 -15.70
C ASP A 84 -4.30 19.06 -14.56
N LEU A 85 -4.72 18.14 -13.71
CA LEU A 85 -5.66 18.41 -12.63
C LEU A 85 -5.04 19.04 -11.39
N ILE A 86 -3.71 18.98 -11.21
CA ILE A 86 -3.04 19.32 -9.95
C ILE A 86 -1.98 20.40 -10.18
N ASP A 87 -2.39 21.65 -9.95
CA ASP A 87 -1.49 22.79 -9.86
C ASP A 87 -0.87 22.94 -8.45
N SER A 88 -0.08 23.99 -8.25
CA SER A 88 0.60 24.24 -6.97
C SER A 88 -0.36 24.51 -5.82
N ASN A 89 -1.48 25.20 -6.07
CA ASN A 89 -2.49 25.51 -5.04
C ASN A 89 -3.20 24.22 -4.58
N LYS A 90 -3.54 23.35 -5.52
CA LYS A 90 -4.21 22.09 -5.26
C LYS A 90 -3.28 21.07 -4.60
N ARG A 91 -1.99 21.05 -5.01
CA ARG A 91 -0.95 20.29 -4.31
C ARG A 91 -0.92 20.64 -2.83
N GLU A 92 -0.81 21.93 -2.49
CA GLU A 92 -0.75 22.38 -1.09
C GLU A 92 -2.01 22.01 -0.32
N LYS A 93 -3.18 22.22 -0.92
CA LYS A 93 -4.47 21.80 -0.34
C LYS A 93 -4.50 20.30 -0.04
N TYR A 94 -4.01 19.46 -0.94
CA TYR A 94 -3.96 18.00 -0.75
C TYR A 94 -3.01 17.60 0.38
N LEU A 95 -1.81 18.18 0.44
CA LEU A 95 -0.87 17.93 1.54
C LEU A 95 -1.47 18.33 2.89
N GLN A 96 -2.15 19.47 2.98
CA GLN A 96 -2.84 19.91 4.20
C GLN A 96 -3.98 18.96 4.61
N LEU A 97 -4.78 18.46 3.67
CA LEU A 97 -5.82 17.47 3.95
C LEU A 97 -5.21 16.17 4.49
N ILE A 98 -4.15 15.69 3.84
CA ILE A 98 -3.40 14.49 4.26
C ILE A 98 -2.85 14.67 5.68
N LYS A 99 -2.23 15.82 5.99
CA LYS A 99 -1.67 16.09 7.32
C LYS A 99 -2.74 16.18 8.40
N LYS A 100 -3.85 16.87 8.15
CA LYS A 100 -4.96 16.95 9.11
C LYS A 100 -5.53 15.57 9.43
N ALA A 101 -5.71 14.73 8.41
CA ALA A 101 -6.19 13.37 8.57
C ALA A 101 -5.19 12.50 9.35
N TYR A 102 -3.91 12.56 9.00
CA TYR A 102 -2.84 11.86 9.71
C TYR A 102 -2.76 12.27 11.18
N ASP A 103 -2.81 13.57 11.48
CA ASP A 103 -2.77 14.09 12.85
C ASP A 103 -3.96 13.59 13.67
N GLU A 104 -5.16 13.57 13.11
CA GLU A 104 -6.34 13.05 13.80
C GLU A 104 -6.23 11.55 14.08
N LEU A 105 -5.85 10.76 13.07
CA LEU A 105 -5.70 9.30 13.19
C LEU A 105 -4.58 8.91 14.18
N THR A 106 -3.58 9.76 14.36
CA THR A 106 -2.43 9.47 15.23
C THR A 106 -2.62 9.90 16.68
N LYS A 107 -3.66 10.66 17.04
CA LYS A 107 -3.87 11.17 18.41
C LYS A 107 -3.90 10.11 19.50
N ASN A 108 -4.55 8.96 19.25
CA ASN A 108 -4.88 7.97 20.29
C ASN A 108 -4.44 6.54 19.94
N VAL A 109 -3.40 6.39 19.12
CA VAL A 109 -2.91 5.09 18.65
C VAL A 109 -1.42 4.93 18.92
N ASP A 110 -0.98 3.68 19.04
CA ASP A 110 0.43 3.32 19.21
C ASP A 110 1.10 3.10 17.84
N TYR A 111 0.32 2.68 16.84
CA TYR A 111 0.78 2.33 15.50
C TYR A 111 -0.09 2.97 14.41
N ILE A 112 0.51 3.28 13.27
CA ILE A 112 -0.24 3.64 12.06
C ILE A 112 0.32 2.89 10.85
N ILE A 113 -0.57 2.30 10.08
CA ILE A 113 -0.27 1.61 8.83
C ILE A 113 -0.61 2.57 7.71
N VAL A 114 0.39 2.98 6.94
CA VAL A 114 0.23 3.90 5.81
C VAL A 114 0.40 3.11 4.52
N GLU A 115 -0.67 2.97 3.75
CA GLU A 115 -0.63 2.41 2.40
C GLU A 115 -0.29 3.52 1.41
N GLY A 116 0.93 3.48 0.88
CA GLY A 116 1.39 4.44 -0.12
C GLY A 116 0.72 4.31 -1.48
N ASN A 117 1.11 5.21 -2.37
CA ASN A 117 0.65 5.30 -3.75
C ASN A 117 0.87 3.98 -4.52
N PRO A 118 0.20 3.77 -5.68
CA PRO A 118 0.35 2.55 -6.46
C PRO A 118 1.83 2.19 -6.73
N SER A 119 2.67 3.19 -6.99
CA SER A 119 4.12 3.09 -7.11
C SER A 119 4.79 4.38 -6.63
N ILE A 120 6.03 4.32 -6.16
CA ILE A 120 6.87 5.50 -5.84
C ILE A 120 7.14 6.39 -7.06
N ARG A 121 6.83 5.93 -8.27
CA ARG A 121 6.91 6.72 -9.51
C ARG A 121 5.65 7.55 -9.80
N LYS A 122 4.54 7.31 -9.09
CA LYS A 122 3.30 8.08 -9.27
C LYS A 122 3.39 9.41 -8.53
N PHE A 123 2.75 10.43 -9.10
CA PHE A 123 2.61 11.78 -8.54
C PHE A 123 3.90 12.56 -8.26
N VAL A 124 5.05 12.09 -8.74
CA VAL A 124 6.36 12.77 -8.54
C VAL A 124 6.34 14.18 -9.11
N ARG A 125 5.84 14.36 -10.35
CA ARG A 125 5.80 15.67 -11.02
C ARG A 125 4.96 16.70 -10.27
N VAL A 126 3.85 16.27 -9.66
CA VAL A 126 2.91 17.13 -8.94
C VAL A 126 3.25 17.24 -7.45
N GLY A 127 4.32 16.56 -6.99
CA GLY A 127 4.89 16.73 -5.65
C GLY A 127 4.00 16.21 -4.51
N ILE A 128 3.24 15.14 -4.77
CA ILE A 128 2.46 14.39 -3.77
C ILE A 128 2.75 12.88 -3.86
N ASP A 129 3.93 12.51 -4.36
CA ASP A 129 4.44 11.13 -4.29
C ASP A 129 4.73 10.70 -2.84
N ASP A 130 4.98 9.41 -2.63
CA ASP A 130 5.17 8.84 -1.29
C ASP A 130 6.28 9.53 -0.49
N VAL A 131 7.37 9.93 -1.15
CA VAL A 131 8.49 10.60 -0.47
C VAL A 131 8.10 12.00 -0.07
N SER A 132 7.43 12.75 -0.96
CA SER A 132 6.92 14.09 -0.66
C SER A 132 5.90 14.09 0.49
N ILE A 133 4.99 13.11 0.51
CA ILE A 133 4.02 12.93 1.60
C ILE A 133 4.72 12.58 2.90
N ALA A 134 5.64 11.61 2.88
CA ALA A 134 6.38 11.20 4.07
C ALA A 134 7.14 12.37 4.69
N GLN A 135 7.85 13.17 3.89
CA GLN A 135 8.53 14.39 4.34
C GLN A 135 7.55 15.40 4.97
N TYR A 136 6.40 15.62 4.33
CA TYR A 136 5.38 16.56 4.83
C TYR A 136 4.76 16.10 6.16
N LEU A 137 4.70 14.80 6.40
CA LEU A 137 4.21 14.19 7.64
C LEU A 137 5.30 14.02 8.71
N GLY A 138 6.58 14.29 8.39
CA GLY A 138 7.71 14.04 9.31
C GLY A 138 8.03 12.55 9.49
N ILE A 139 7.80 11.73 8.46
CA ILE A 139 8.09 10.30 8.44
C ILE A 139 9.39 10.06 7.69
N ASP A 140 10.43 9.67 8.43
CA ASP A 140 11.78 9.52 7.86
C ASP A 140 12.10 8.12 7.32
N ASN A 141 11.27 7.12 7.62
CA ASN A 141 11.57 5.71 7.34
C ASN A 141 10.37 5.02 6.68
N LEU A 142 10.59 4.46 5.47
CA LEU A 142 9.58 3.78 4.67
C LEU A 142 9.94 2.31 4.49
N ILE A 143 8.93 1.45 4.41
CA ILE A 143 9.08 0.02 4.10
C ILE A 143 8.96 -0.14 2.59
N TYR A 144 10.01 -0.68 1.98
CA TYR A 144 10.02 -0.99 0.56
C TYR A 144 9.46 -2.40 0.32
N VAL A 145 8.44 -2.52 -0.51
CA VAL A 145 7.82 -3.78 -0.91
C VAL A 145 8.31 -4.16 -2.30
N SER A 146 9.05 -5.28 -2.38
CA SER A 146 9.55 -5.86 -3.62
C SER A 146 8.74 -7.10 -3.99
N THR A 147 8.54 -7.33 -5.29
CA THR A 147 7.85 -8.52 -5.81
C THR A 147 8.64 -9.22 -6.91
N ASP A 148 9.95 -8.98 -6.97
CA ASP A 148 10.80 -9.51 -8.02
C ASP A 148 11.39 -10.85 -7.60
N SER A 149 10.98 -11.93 -8.27
CA SER A 149 11.60 -13.26 -8.18
C SER A 149 12.81 -13.39 -9.11
N SER A 150 13.73 -12.43 -9.04
CA SER A 150 14.95 -12.39 -9.84
C SER A 150 15.99 -11.48 -9.19
N ASP A 151 17.26 -11.58 -9.60
CA ASP A 151 18.37 -10.81 -9.01
C ASP A 151 18.15 -9.28 -9.16
N ARG A 152 17.25 -8.85 -10.06
CA ARG A 152 16.77 -7.47 -10.17
C ARG A 152 16.18 -6.92 -8.86
N CYS A 153 15.74 -7.78 -7.95
CA CYS A 153 15.23 -7.36 -6.65
C CYS A 153 16.29 -6.58 -5.85
N ILE A 154 17.57 -6.93 -6.04
CA ILE A 154 18.71 -6.25 -5.45
C ILE A 154 18.95 -4.91 -6.14
N ASP A 155 19.05 -4.88 -7.47
CA ASP A 155 19.21 -3.63 -8.23
C ASP A 155 18.11 -2.61 -7.91
N ASN A 156 16.86 -3.08 -7.87
CA ASN A 156 15.70 -2.28 -7.53
C ASN A 156 15.77 -1.76 -6.09
N LEU A 157 16.21 -2.57 -5.12
CA LEU A 157 16.44 -2.11 -3.75
C LEU A 157 17.46 -0.97 -3.70
N PHE A 158 18.60 -1.09 -4.38
CA PHE A 158 19.62 -0.04 -4.41
C PHE A 158 19.17 1.21 -5.17
N PHE A 159 18.41 1.05 -6.24
CA PHE A 159 17.77 2.16 -6.95
C PHE A 159 16.86 2.96 -6.00
N VAL A 160 15.93 2.28 -5.31
CA VAL A 160 15.03 2.94 -4.35
C VAL A 160 15.81 3.57 -3.21
N ARG A 161 16.81 2.88 -2.66
CA ARG A 161 17.64 3.40 -1.58
C ARG A 161 18.36 4.69 -1.98
N ASN A 162 18.95 4.73 -3.17
CA ASN A 162 19.67 5.90 -3.65
C ASN A 162 18.70 7.07 -3.89
N TYR A 163 17.51 6.79 -4.45
CA TYR A 163 16.46 7.80 -4.61
C TYR A 163 15.97 8.36 -3.25
N PHE A 164 15.70 7.49 -2.27
CA PHE A 164 15.27 7.90 -0.93
C PHE A 164 16.34 8.71 -0.23
N LYS A 165 17.60 8.25 -0.25
CA LYS A 165 18.73 8.99 0.31
C LYS A 165 18.88 10.38 -0.32
N PHE A 166 18.78 10.48 -1.65
CA PHE A 166 18.81 11.78 -2.34
C PHE A 166 17.68 12.71 -1.88
N ARG A 167 16.52 12.14 -1.58
CA ARG A 167 15.35 12.86 -1.07
C ARG A 167 15.29 12.94 0.46
N ASN A 168 16.36 12.65 1.20
CA ASN A 168 16.42 12.70 2.67
C ASN A 168 15.35 11.84 3.38
N VAL A 169 15.06 10.67 2.82
CA VAL A 169 14.22 9.63 3.43
C VAL A 169 15.01 8.33 3.48
N ASN A 170 14.72 7.46 4.44
CA ASN A 170 15.41 6.20 4.65
C ASN A 170 14.50 5.00 4.38
N ILE A 171 15.11 3.85 4.12
CA ILE A 171 14.41 2.56 4.08
C ILE A 171 14.46 1.96 5.48
N LEU A 172 13.30 1.78 6.10
CA LEU A 172 13.17 1.05 7.38
C LEU A 172 13.58 -0.41 7.22
N GLY A 173 13.19 -1.01 6.09
CA GLY A 173 13.46 -2.39 5.73
C GLY A 173 12.76 -2.77 4.43
N ILE A 174 13.06 -3.97 3.94
CA ILE A 174 12.45 -4.55 2.74
C ILE A 174 11.50 -5.70 3.11
N LEU A 175 10.32 -5.69 2.51
CA LEU A 175 9.40 -6.83 2.47
C LEU A 175 9.42 -7.41 1.06
N PHE A 176 9.78 -8.68 0.95
CA PHE A 176 9.60 -9.42 -0.29
C PHE A 176 8.22 -10.06 -0.28
N ASN A 177 7.38 -9.72 -1.24
CA ASN A 177 6.02 -10.20 -1.34
C ASN A 177 5.79 -10.86 -2.69
N LYS A 178 4.97 -11.91 -2.74
CA LYS A 178 4.63 -12.60 -4.00
C LYS A 178 5.84 -13.24 -4.67
N ILE A 179 6.77 -13.76 -3.88
CA ILE A 179 7.99 -14.39 -4.39
C ILE A 179 7.69 -15.82 -4.82
N ASP A 180 8.17 -16.20 -6.00
CA ASP A 180 8.06 -17.58 -6.47
C ASP A 180 8.90 -18.49 -5.56
N TYR A 181 8.34 -19.65 -5.21
CA TYR A 181 8.86 -20.54 -4.16
C TYR A 181 10.36 -20.85 -4.34
N GLU A 182 10.76 -21.17 -5.57
CA GLU A 182 12.13 -21.48 -5.96
C GLU A 182 13.11 -20.34 -5.70
N TYR A 183 12.64 -19.09 -5.68
CA TYR A 183 13.48 -17.91 -5.54
C TYR A 183 13.65 -17.47 -4.08
N ILE A 184 12.90 -18.04 -3.13
CA ILE A 184 13.01 -17.72 -1.69
C ILE A 184 14.40 -18.08 -1.15
N ALA A 185 14.95 -19.24 -1.56
CA ALA A 185 16.30 -19.66 -1.16
C ALA A 185 17.36 -18.67 -1.67
N ARG A 186 17.25 -18.26 -2.94
CA ARG A 186 18.13 -17.27 -3.55
C ARG A 186 18.10 -15.92 -2.83
N ILE A 187 16.93 -15.43 -2.41
CA ILE A 187 16.84 -14.19 -1.62
C ILE A 187 17.60 -14.32 -0.30
N LYS A 188 17.48 -15.45 0.40
CA LYS A 188 18.18 -15.69 1.67
C LYS A 188 19.71 -15.67 1.48
N GLU A 189 20.22 -16.34 0.44
CA GLU A 189 21.65 -16.30 0.08
C GLU A 189 22.12 -14.87 -0.23
N LEU A 190 21.39 -14.15 -1.09
CA LEU A 190 21.70 -12.76 -1.43
C LEU A 190 21.66 -11.84 -0.20
N THR A 191 20.86 -12.18 0.81
CA THR A 191 20.76 -11.39 2.04
C THR A 191 22.09 -11.35 2.77
N GLU A 192 22.69 -12.51 2.96
CA GLU A 192 23.93 -12.68 3.71
C GLU A 192 25.08 -11.92 3.05
N GLU A 193 25.24 -12.07 1.73
CA GLU A 193 26.37 -11.53 0.99
C GLU A 193 26.18 -10.07 0.53
N HIS A 194 24.97 -9.70 0.14
CA HIS A 194 24.71 -8.45 -0.58
C HIS A 194 23.83 -7.45 0.16
N ILE A 195 23.00 -7.84 1.13
CA ILE A 195 22.08 -6.90 1.82
C ILE A 195 22.61 -6.54 3.20
N ASN A 196 23.05 -7.52 4.00
CA ASN A 196 23.44 -7.33 5.40
C ASN A 196 24.58 -6.31 5.56
N ARG A 197 25.55 -6.29 4.63
CA ARG A 197 26.64 -5.29 4.63
C ARG A 197 26.18 -3.84 4.52
N TYR A 198 24.94 -3.60 4.08
CA TYR A 198 24.36 -2.27 3.95
C TYR A 198 23.35 -1.93 5.05
N LYS A 199 23.19 -2.79 6.05
CA LYS A 199 22.35 -2.56 7.24
C LYS A 199 20.87 -2.29 6.90
N ILE A 200 20.34 -2.92 5.85
CA ILE A 200 18.92 -2.86 5.49
C ILE A 200 18.26 -4.17 5.95
N PRO A 201 17.34 -4.14 6.93
CA PRO A 201 16.73 -5.36 7.42
C PRO A 201 15.72 -5.91 6.42
N ILE A 202 15.72 -7.24 6.25
CA ILE A 202 14.60 -7.95 5.63
C ILE A 202 13.55 -8.19 6.70
N LEU A 203 12.39 -7.58 6.50
CA LEU A 203 11.27 -7.65 7.44
C LEU A 203 10.44 -8.93 7.25
N GLY A 204 10.53 -9.55 6.07
CA GLY A 204 9.81 -10.76 5.73
C GLY A 204 9.92 -11.12 4.26
N ILE A 205 9.69 -12.40 3.97
CA ILE A 205 9.59 -12.98 2.63
C ILE A 205 8.26 -13.74 2.57
N ILE A 206 7.37 -13.33 1.68
CA ILE A 206 6.04 -13.92 1.50
C ILE A 206 5.98 -14.57 0.13
N GLU A 207 5.74 -15.88 0.13
CA GLU A 207 5.55 -16.68 -1.06
C GLU A 207 4.29 -16.26 -1.83
N LYS A 208 4.34 -16.43 -3.14
CA LYS A 208 3.20 -16.28 -4.03
C LYS A 208 2.20 -17.43 -3.84
N SER A 209 1.01 -17.13 -3.32
CA SER A 209 -0.12 -18.10 -3.23
C SER A 209 -1.07 -17.95 -4.41
N ILE A 210 -1.19 -18.98 -5.25
CA ILE A 210 -2.06 -19.02 -6.43
C ILE A 210 -3.52 -18.73 -6.06
N GLU A 211 -3.97 -19.21 -4.90
CA GLU A 211 -5.32 -19.02 -4.39
C GLU A 211 -5.64 -17.52 -4.19
N LEU A 212 -4.69 -16.75 -3.65
CA LEU A 212 -4.83 -15.31 -3.45
C LEU A 212 -4.71 -14.48 -4.75
N PHE A 213 -4.19 -15.06 -5.83
CA PHE A 213 -4.13 -14.41 -7.15
C PHE A 213 -5.29 -14.75 -8.07
N SER A 214 -6.09 -15.75 -7.71
CA SER A 214 -7.20 -16.18 -8.53
C SER A 214 -8.29 -15.11 -8.52
N PRO A 215 -8.70 -14.58 -9.69
CA PRO A 215 -9.76 -13.56 -9.71
C PRO A 215 -11.05 -14.16 -9.18
N ARG A 216 -11.80 -13.37 -8.42
CA ARG A 216 -13.12 -13.78 -7.96
C ARG A 216 -14.08 -13.80 -9.13
N VAL A 217 -15.06 -14.70 -9.10
CA VAL A 217 -16.11 -14.78 -10.14
C VAL A 217 -16.78 -13.43 -10.35
N ASN A 218 -17.03 -12.67 -9.29
CA ASN A 218 -17.60 -11.33 -9.37
C ASN A 218 -16.67 -10.32 -10.06
N GLU A 219 -15.35 -10.41 -9.85
CA GLU A 219 -14.39 -9.54 -10.54
C GLU A 219 -14.33 -9.84 -12.03
N ILE A 220 -14.38 -11.12 -12.43
CA ILE A 220 -14.48 -11.53 -13.83
C ILE A 220 -15.76 -10.97 -14.44
N LYS A 221 -16.91 -11.17 -13.76
CA LYS A 221 -18.23 -10.68 -14.18
C LYS A 221 -18.20 -9.17 -14.44
N GLU A 222 -17.67 -8.38 -13.49
CA GLU A 222 -17.56 -6.94 -13.64
C GLU A 222 -16.66 -6.51 -14.80
N GLN A 223 -15.52 -7.18 -15.00
CA GLN A 223 -14.57 -6.82 -16.07
C GLN A 223 -15.09 -7.12 -17.47
N ILE A 224 -15.87 -8.18 -17.64
CA ILE A 224 -16.42 -8.57 -18.96
C ILE A 224 -17.81 -7.99 -19.22
N GLY A 225 -18.39 -7.24 -18.26
CA GLY A 225 -19.78 -6.79 -18.34
C GLY A 225 -20.79 -7.95 -18.36
N GLY A 226 -20.44 -9.06 -17.73
CA GLY A 226 -21.20 -10.31 -17.79
C GLY A 226 -22.38 -10.37 -16.83
N GLU A 227 -23.28 -11.31 -17.09
CA GLU A 227 -24.40 -11.65 -16.21
C GLU A 227 -24.20 -13.05 -15.63
N LEU A 228 -24.59 -13.25 -14.36
CA LEU A 228 -24.50 -14.57 -13.73
C LEU A 228 -25.80 -15.33 -14.06
N ILE A 229 -25.71 -16.41 -14.83
CA ILE A 229 -26.90 -17.11 -15.35
C ILE A 229 -27.59 -17.98 -14.29
N ASN A 230 -26.89 -18.44 -13.24
CA ASN A 230 -27.46 -19.30 -12.19
C ASN A 230 -27.09 -18.82 -10.78
N GLU A 231 -28.05 -18.26 -10.05
CA GLU A 231 -27.88 -17.80 -8.65
C GLU A 231 -27.86 -18.94 -7.62
N ALA A 232 -28.36 -20.14 -7.95
CA ALA A 232 -28.46 -21.26 -7.00
C ALA A 232 -27.08 -21.77 -6.48
N ALA A 233 -25.99 -21.45 -7.18
CA ALA A 233 -24.62 -21.73 -6.72
C ALA A 233 -24.07 -20.66 -5.76
N ALA A 234 -24.76 -19.53 -5.57
CA ALA A 234 -24.27 -18.38 -4.82
C ALA A 234 -24.12 -18.67 -3.32
N SER A 235 -24.97 -19.52 -2.73
CA SER A 235 -24.88 -19.87 -1.31
C SER A 235 -23.58 -20.61 -0.96
N GLY A 236 -22.99 -21.36 -1.90
CA GLY A 236 -21.67 -22.00 -1.76
C GLY A 236 -20.49 -21.11 -2.16
N LEU A 237 -20.72 -20.11 -3.03
CA LEU A 237 -19.70 -19.16 -3.50
C LEU A 237 -19.51 -17.97 -2.55
N ASN A 238 -20.51 -17.65 -1.73
CA ASN A 238 -20.44 -16.57 -0.72
C ASN A 238 -19.45 -16.86 0.43
N ASN A 239 -18.93 -18.09 0.54
CA ASN A 239 -18.00 -18.52 1.59
C ASN A 239 -16.52 -18.54 1.17
N ARG A 240 -16.19 -17.99 0.00
CA ARG A 240 -14.79 -17.68 -0.37
C ARG A 240 -14.65 -16.17 -0.56
N VAL A 241 -14.75 -15.50 0.59
CA VAL A 241 -14.40 -14.09 0.81
C VAL A 241 -12.96 -13.82 0.43
#